data_AF-A0A2N1JNN6-F1
#
_entry.id   AF-A0A2N1JNN6-F1
#
_cell.length_a   1.000
_cell.length_b   1.000
_cell.length_c   1.000
_cell.angle_alpha   90.00
_cell.angle_beta   90.00
_cell.angle_gamma   90.00
#
_symmetry.space_group_name_H-M   'P 1'
#
loop_
_entity.id
_entity.type
_entity.pdbx_description
1 polymer ?
#
loop_
_entity_poly.entity_id
_entity_poly.type
_entity_poly.pdbx_seq_one_letter_code
_entity_poly.pdbx_strand_id
1 'polypeptide(L)'
;MTAARRWSGPLQRANDKARAGDEAALAEKIADELVDMIRAFSRSLERSSTTAHRLLGEDEENIRDVLLFILNANWQGAVTGETFLDKGKTDILLRWKDRDAFIAECKFWRGEALFAKGLTQLLECYTVWRATRVALVLFIRDIKDVTKAIDKARAVIVAHPRLVEDKGKDVYRLRAQHDHEQIVTLNLIPVVIPKPEGPTGAAS
;
A
#
# COMPACT_ATOMS: atom_id res chain seq x y z
N MET A 1 -3.89 -40.13 27.50
CA MET A 1 -2.66 -39.34 27.67
C MET A 1 -3.01 -37.87 27.42
N THR A 2 -3.15 -37.11 28.50
CA THR A 2 -3.67 -35.73 28.48
C THR A 2 -2.50 -34.77 28.32
N ALA A 3 -2.49 -33.96 27.26
CA ALA A 3 -1.43 -32.99 26.98
C ALA A 3 -1.37 -31.93 28.10
N ALA A 4 -0.21 -31.80 28.75
CA ALA A 4 0.03 -30.82 29.79
C ALA A 4 -0.06 -29.40 29.23
N ARG A 5 -0.98 -28.58 29.77
CA ARG A 5 -1.00 -27.13 29.53
C ARG A 5 0.26 -26.53 30.14
N ARG A 6 1.18 -26.09 29.29
CA ARG A 6 2.42 -25.41 29.68
C ARG A 6 2.08 -24.05 30.29
N TRP A 7 2.23 -23.88 31.61
CA TRP A 7 2.13 -22.57 32.27
C TRP A 7 3.30 -21.70 31.81
N SER A 8 3.03 -20.62 31.09
CA SER A 8 4.00 -19.55 30.79
C SER A 8 4.00 -18.49 31.91
N GLY A 9 5.07 -18.46 32.70
CA GLY A 9 5.24 -17.56 33.85
C GLY A 9 5.40 -16.09 33.44
N PRO A 10 5.34 -15.13 34.39
CA PRO A 10 5.37 -13.69 34.12
C PRO A 10 6.61 -13.23 33.33
N LEU A 11 7.79 -13.80 33.62
CA LEU A 11 9.04 -13.51 32.93
C LEU A 11 9.02 -13.95 31.47
N GLN A 12 8.42 -15.12 31.19
CA GLN A 12 8.30 -15.63 29.83
C GLN A 12 7.30 -14.80 29.02
N ARG A 13 6.18 -14.38 29.62
CA ARG A 13 5.25 -13.44 28.99
C ARG A 13 5.87 -12.07 28.73
N ALA A 14 6.68 -11.57 29.65
CA ALA A 14 7.40 -10.31 29.47
C ALA A 14 8.43 -10.41 28.32
N ASN A 15 9.16 -11.53 28.24
CA ASN A 15 10.13 -11.79 27.17
C ASN A 15 9.44 -11.98 25.81
N ASP A 16 8.32 -12.71 25.77
CA ASP A 16 7.50 -12.88 24.57
C ASP A 16 6.92 -11.54 24.11
N LYS A 17 6.50 -10.67 25.04
CA LYS A 17 6.01 -9.32 24.75
C LYS A 17 7.11 -8.39 24.24
N ALA A 18 8.30 -8.44 24.84
CA ALA A 18 9.46 -7.66 24.40
C ALA A 18 9.89 -8.09 22.98
N ARG A 19 10.04 -9.39 22.74
CA ARG A 19 10.33 -9.94 21.42
C ARG A 19 9.24 -9.57 20.41
N ALA A 20 7.96 -9.67 20.77
CA ALA A 20 6.87 -9.25 19.89
C ALA A 20 6.90 -7.74 19.58
N GLY A 21 7.35 -6.91 20.53
CA GLY A 21 7.59 -5.48 20.34
C GLY A 21 8.71 -5.19 19.35
N ASP A 22 9.85 -5.88 19.48
CA ASP A 22 10.98 -5.75 18.56
C ASP A 22 10.61 -6.18 17.13
N GLU A 23 9.86 -7.28 16.99
CA GLU A 23 9.38 -7.75 15.68
C GLU A 23 8.37 -6.77 15.05
N ALA A 24 7.48 -6.17 15.85
CA ALA A 24 6.54 -5.16 15.36
C ALA A 24 7.29 -3.89 14.90
N ALA A 25 8.27 -3.44 15.66
CA ALA A 25 9.10 -2.29 15.28
C ALA A 25 9.90 -2.54 14.00
N LEU A 26 10.39 -3.77 13.80
CA LEU A 26 11.07 -4.16 12.57
C LEU A 26 10.11 -4.21 11.37
N ALA A 27 8.91 -4.76 11.54
CA ALA A 27 7.89 -4.77 10.50
C ALA A 27 7.46 -3.35 10.07
N GLU A 28 7.36 -2.41 11.02
CA GLU A 28 7.11 -0.99 10.72
C GLU A 28 8.24 -0.36 9.89
N LYS A 29 9.51 -0.61 10.25
CA LYS A 29 10.66 -0.12 9.48
C LYS A 29 10.65 -0.65 8.03
N ILE A 30 10.39 -1.95 7.88
CA ILE A 30 10.25 -2.59 6.57
C ILE A 30 9.12 -1.94 5.76
N ALA A 31 7.98 -1.68 6.40
CA ALA A 31 6.86 -1.01 5.76
C ALA A 31 7.21 0.43 5.31
N ASP A 32 7.96 1.18 6.12
CA ASP A 32 8.42 2.52 5.78
C ASP A 32 9.37 2.49 4.57
N GLU A 33 10.31 1.54 4.52
CA GLU A 33 11.21 1.34 3.37
C GLU A 33 10.43 1.04 2.07
N LEU A 34 9.36 0.24 2.16
CA LEU A 34 8.47 -0.03 1.02
C LEU A 34 7.72 1.22 0.55
N VAL A 35 7.17 2.01 1.48
CA VAL A 35 6.51 3.27 1.15
C VAL A 35 7.49 4.21 0.44
N ASP A 36 8.71 4.32 0.92
CA ASP A 36 9.74 5.18 0.34
C ASP A 36 10.21 4.69 -1.03
N MET A 37 10.26 3.37 -1.25
CA MET A 37 10.54 2.77 -2.56
C MET A 37 9.43 3.06 -3.58
N ILE A 38 8.15 2.93 -3.18
CA ILE A 38 7.01 3.29 -4.05
C ILE A 38 7.04 4.80 -4.38
N ARG A 39 7.38 5.65 -3.42
CA ARG A 39 7.55 7.10 -3.67
C ARG A 39 8.73 7.37 -4.61
N ALA A 40 9.83 6.63 -4.49
CA ALA A 40 10.95 6.75 -5.41
C ALA A 40 10.60 6.30 -6.84
N PHE A 41 9.77 5.26 -6.94
CA PHE A 41 9.17 4.84 -8.21
C PHE A 41 8.30 5.94 -8.82
N SER A 42 7.41 6.58 -8.03
CA SER A 42 6.60 7.73 -8.49
C SER A 42 7.46 8.84 -9.09
N ARG A 43 8.47 9.31 -8.33
CA ARG A 43 9.38 10.36 -8.80
C ARG A 43 10.13 9.97 -10.07
N SER A 44 10.40 8.68 -10.26
CA SER A 44 11.05 8.19 -11.48
C SER A 44 10.12 8.24 -12.68
N LEU A 45 8.84 7.88 -12.50
CA LEU A 45 7.82 8.01 -13.55
C LEU A 45 7.56 9.48 -13.92
N GLU A 46 7.49 10.37 -12.93
CA GLU A 46 7.31 11.80 -13.14
C GLU A 46 8.42 12.40 -14.02
N ARG A 47 9.68 12.07 -13.73
CA ARG A 47 10.85 12.56 -14.49
C ARG A 47 11.00 11.92 -15.88
N SER A 48 10.39 10.77 -16.11
CA SER A 48 10.51 10.01 -17.36
C SER A 48 9.14 9.75 -17.97
N SER A 49 8.32 10.80 -18.04
CA SER A 49 6.91 10.71 -18.44
C SER A 49 6.71 10.01 -19.78
N THR A 50 7.52 10.31 -20.80
CA THR A 50 7.46 9.62 -22.11
C THR A 50 7.66 8.10 -21.97
N THR A 51 8.62 7.67 -21.16
CA THR A 51 8.86 6.24 -20.90
C THR A 51 7.73 5.64 -20.05
N ALA A 52 7.26 6.37 -19.04
CA ALA A 52 6.13 5.95 -18.22
C ALA A 52 4.86 5.71 -19.06
N HIS A 53 4.58 6.60 -20.02
CA HIS A 53 3.46 6.45 -20.97
C HIS A 53 3.67 5.27 -21.93
N ARG A 54 4.90 5.00 -22.39
CA ARG A 54 5.19 3.80 -23.19
C ARG A 54 5.01 2.51 -22.40
N LEU A 55 5.41 2.50 -21.13
CA LEU A 55 5.23 1.35 -20.24
C LEU A 55 3.75 1.10 -19.92
N LEU A 56 2.98 2.18 -19.71
CA LEU A 56 1.54 2.09 -19.53
C LEU A 56 0.85 1.56 -20.79
N GLY A 57 1.25 2.01 -21.99
CA GLY A 57 0.57 1.64 -23.23
C GLY A 57 -0.96 1.84 -23.12
N GLU A 58 -1.72 0.84 -23.57
CA GLU A 58 -3.18 0.74 -23.37
C GLU A 58 -3.57 -0.01 -22.08
N ASP A 59 -2.64 -0.75 -21.47
CA ASP A 59 -2.92 -1.64 -20.33
C ASP A 59 -2.30 -1.10 -19.04
N GLU A 60 -3.18 -0.60 -18.18
CA GLU A 60 -2.87 -0.10 -16.85
C GLU A 60 -2.18 -1.14 -15.94
N GLU A 61 -2.32 -2.44 -16.21
CA GLU A 61 -1.64 -3.51 -15.43
C GLU A 61 -0.11 -3.49 -15.62
N ASN A 62 0.41 -3.03 -16.76
CA ASN A 62 1.85 -3.05 -17.03
C ASN A 62 2.66 -2.24 -16.00
N ILE A 63 2.15 -1.10 -15.54
CA ILE A 63 2.88 -0.27 -14.55
C ILE A 63 2.89 -0.95 -13.18
N ARG A 64 1.84 -1.71 -12.86
CA ARG A 64 1.75 -2.50 -11.62
C ARG A 64 2.78 -3.62 -11.65
N ASP A 65 2.90 -4.31 -12.77
CA ASP A 65 3.90 -5.37 -12.96
C ASP A 65 5.32 -4.83 -12.86
N VAL A 66 5.59 -3.65 -13.44
CA VAL A 66 6.89 -2.99 -13.31
C VAL A 66 7.18 -2.61 -11.86
N LEU A 67 6.20 -2.05 -11.14
CA LEU A 67 6.36 -1.75 -9.71
C LEU A 67 6.68 -3.03 -8.92
N LEU A 68 5.92 -4.10 -9.13
CA LEU A 68 6.14 -5.40 -8.48
C LEU A 68 7.51 -5.98 -8.81
N PHE A 69 7.94 -5.93 -10.07
CA PHE A 69 9.26 -6.37 -10.50
C PHE A 69 10.38 -5.62 -9.74
N ILE A 70 10.27 -4.30 -9.63
CA ILE A 70 11.24 -3.47 -8.90
C ILE A 70 11.25 -3.82 -7.41
N LEU A 71 10.08 -3.95 -6.78
CA LEU A 71 9.97 -4.34 -5.38
C LEU A 71 10.61 -5.72 -5.15
N ASN A 72 10.30 -6.71 -5.98
CA ASN A 72 10.84 -8.06 -5.86
C ASN A 72 12.37 -8.09 -6.02
N ALA A 73 12.92 -7.34 -6.98
CA ALA A 73 14.36 -7.25 -7.21
C ALA A 73 15.11 -6.68 -6.01
N ASN A 74 14.54 -5.69 -5.32
CA ASN A 74 15.16 -5.06 -4.15
C ASN A 74 14.97 -5.85 -2.85
N TRP A 75 13.94 -6.72 -2.80
CA TRP A 75 13.59 -7.49 -1.61
C TRP A 75 13.88 -8.99 -1.76
N GLN A 76 14.73 -9.37 -2.73
CA GLN A 76 15.15 -10.76 -2.97
C GLN A 76 13.97 -11.73 -3.12
N GLY A 77 12.85 -11.27 -3.70
CA GLY A 77 11.62 -12.05 -3.86
C GLY A 77 10.77 -12.22 -2.59
N ALA A 78 11.08 -11.50 -1.49
CA ALA A 78 10.26 -11.51 -0.28
C ALA A 78 8.93 -10.76 -0.46
N VAL A 79 8.91 -9.75 -1.34
CA VAL A 79 7.66 -9.16 -1.81
C VAL A 79 7.02 -10.16 -2.77
N THR A 80 5.74 -10.41 -2.60
CA THR A 80 4.98 -11.30 -3.49
C THR A 80 3.92 -10.48 -4.19
N GLY A 81 3.95 -10.49 -5.53
CA GLY A 81 2.84 -10.12 -6.38
C GLY A 81 2.00 -11.36 -6.68
N GLU A 82 0.68 -11.21 -6.75
CA GLU A 82 -0.24 -12.31 -7.04
C GLU A 82 -0.18 -13.51 -6.08
N THR A 83 -0.27 -13.28 -4.76
CA THR A 83 -0.61 -14.37 -3.84
C THR A 83 -2.08 -14.75 -4.04
N PHE A 84 -2.32 -15.84 -4.77
CA PHE A 84 -3.65 -16.40 -5.07
C PHE A 84 -4.51 -16.60 -3.83
N LEU A 85 -5.55 -15.78 -3.66
CA LEU A 85 -6.74 -16.14 -2.90
C LEU A 85 -7.99 -15.65 -3.62
N ASP A 86 -8.84 -16.62 -3.92
CA ASP A 86 -9.78 -16.69 -5.03
C ASP A 86 -11.06 -15.84 -4.86
N LYS A 87 -11.07 -14.78 -4.03
CA LYS A 87 -12.28 -13.93 -3.81
C LYS A 87 -12.03 -12.43 -3.51
N GLY A 88 -10.80 -11.92 -3.53
CA GLY A 88 -10.52 -10.50 -3.22
C GLY A 88 -9.04 -10.15 -3.06
N LYS A 89 -8.32 -10.02 -4.19
CA LYS A 89 -6.86 -9.81 -4.28
C LYS A 89 -6.43 -8.42 -3.75
N THR A 90 -5.19 -8.35 -3.27
CA THR A 90 -4.39 -7.12 -3.09
C THR A 90 -3.21 -7.16 -4.05
N ASP A 91 -2.78 -6.02 -4.58
CA ASP A 91 -1.72 -5.98 -5.60
C ASP A 91 -0.31 -6.28 -5.06
N ILE A 92 0.01 -5.84 -3.84
CA ILE A 92 1.32 -6.02 -3.21
C ILE A 92 1.14 -6.62 -1.81
N LEU A 93 1.82 -7.72 -1.51
CA LEU A 93 1.90 -8.28 -0.16
C LEU A 93 3.36 -8.61 0.19
N LEU A 94 3.83 -8.05 1.31
CA LEU A 94 5.10 -8.43 1.93
C LEU A 94 4.83 -9.10 3.27
N ARG A 95 5.32 -10.34 3.41
CA ARG A 95 5.34 -11.06 4.68
C ARG A 95 6.71 -10.97 5.32
N TRP A 96 6.74 -10.67 6.61
CA TRP A 96 7.95 -10.73 7.42
C TRP A 96 7.70 -11.68 8.60
N LYS A 97 8.40 -12.82 8.58
CA LYS A 97 8.15 -13.94 9.52
C LYS A 97 6.66 -14.33 9.49
N ASP A 98 5.97 -14.26 10.63
CA ASP A 98 4.57 -14.68 10.77
C ASP A 98 3.55 -13.53 10.60
N ARG A 99 3.99 -12.36 10.09
CA ARG A 99 3.16 -11.16 9.92
C ARG A 99 3.11 -10.68 8.48
N ASP A 100 1.95 -10.13 8.11
CA ASP A 100 1.80 -9.35 6.89
C ASP A 100 2.35 -7.94 7.18
N ALA A 101 3.60 -7.69 6.85
CA ALA A 101 4.26 -6.42 7.19
C ALA A 101 3.70 -5.25 6.38
N PHE A 102 3.34 -5.51 5.12
CA PHE A 102 2.82 -4.49 4.22
C PHE A 102 1.84 -5.09 3.22
N ILE A 103 0.71 -4.41 3.04
CA ILE A 103 -0.31 -4.73 2.04
C ILE A 103 -0.58 -3.47 1.22
N ALA A 104 -0.61 -3.55 -0.11
CA ALA A 104 -1.07 -2.43 -0.91
C ALA A 104 -1.97 -2.82 -2.07
N GLU A 105 -2.87 -1.90 -2.37
CA GLU A 105 -3.76 -1.96 -3.53
C GLU A 105 -3.43 -0.80 -4.47
N CYS A 106 -3.25 -1.12 -5.75
CA CYS A 106 -3.03 -0.18 -6.83
C CYS A 106 -4.37 0.22 -7.45
N LYS A 107 -4.58 1.52 -7.64
CA LYS A 107 -5.76 2.05 -8.34
C LYS A 107 -5.37 3.16 -9.28
N PHE A 108 -6.00 3.20 -10.44
CA PHE A 108 -5.99 4.36 -11.29
C PHE A 108 -7.13 5.29 -10.89
N TRP A 109 -6.82 6.59 -10.79
CA TRP A 109 -7.83 7.59 -10.51
C TRP A 109 -8.77 7.72 -11.71
N ARG A 110 -10.01 7.25 -11.52
CA ARG A 110 -11.12 7.36 -12.46
C ARG A 110 -12.38 7.96 -11.81
N GLY A 111 -12.20 8.62 -10.67
CA GLY A 111 -13.25 9.25 -9.87
C GLY A 111 -13.43 8.63 -8.48
N GLU A 112 -14.15 9.36 -7.62
CA GLU A 112 -14.34 9.04 -6.20
C GLU A 112 -15.00 7.67 -5.97
N ALA A 113 -15.99 7.29 -6.79
CA ALA A 113 -16.70 6.02 -6.63
C ALA A 113 -15.79 4.81 -6.84
N LEU A 114 -14.93 4.85 -7.87
CA LEU A 114 -13.98 3.78 -8.15
C LEU A 114 -12.85 3.74 -7.11
N PHE A 115 -12.40 4.91 -6.66
CA PHE A 115 -11.44 5.00 -5.55
C PHE A 115 -12.02 4.41 -4.26
N ALA A 116 -13.26 4.78 -3.88
CA ALA A 116 -13.95 4.25 -2.71
C ALA A 116 -14.09 2.72 -2.78
N LYS A 117 -14.43 2.16 -3.95
CA LYS A 117 -14.47 0.72 -4.16
C LYS A 117 -13.11 0.05 -3.89
N GLY A 118 -12.02 0.67 -4.34
CA GLY A 118 -10.66 0.19 -4.08
C GLY A 118 -10.26 0.27 -2.60
N LEU A 119 -10.61 1.36 -1.92
CA LEU A 119 -10.42 1.50 -0.47
C LEU A 119 -11.18 0.40 0.28
N THR A 120 -12.43 0.15 -0.09
CA THR A 120 -13.24 -0.93 0.50
C THR A 120 -12.58 -2.29 0.26
N GLN A 121 -12.17 -2.60 -0.97
CA GLN A 121 -11.48 -3.85 -1.31
C GLN A 121 -10.21 -4.05 -0.46
N LEU A 122 -9.35 -3.02 -0.37
CA LEU A 122 -8.15 -3.07 0.45
C LEU A 122 -8.49 -3.38 1.90
N LEU A 123 -9.45 -2.66 2.49
CA LEU A 123 -9.78 -2.76 3.90
C LEU A 123 -10.67 -3.96 4.26
N GLU A 124 -11.31 -4.60 3.29
CA GLU A 124 -12.06 -5.86 3.44
C GLU A 124 -11.20 -7.09 3.19
N CYS A 125 -9.96 -6.90 2.73
CA CYS A 125 -9.02 -8.01 2.57
C CYS A 125 -8.81 -8.68 3.93
N TYR A 126 -9.05 -10.00 3.98
CA TYR A 126 -9.13 -10.79 5.21
C TYR A 126 -7.82 -10.81 6.04
N THR A 127 -6.70 -10.32 5.49
CA THR A 127 -5.40 -10.20 6.16
C THR A 127 -5.14 -8.84 6.80
N VAL A 128 -5.96 -7.81 6.55
CA VAL A 128 -5.70 -6.44 7.04
C VAL A 128 -5.61 -6.37 8.56
N TRP A 129 -6.34 -7.22 9.29
CA TRP A 129 -6.24 -7.26 10.75
C TRP A 129 -4.89 -7.81 11.26
N ARG A 130 -4.15 -8.54 10.41
CA ARG A 130 -2.76 -8.97 10.68
C ARG A 130 -1.73 -8.00 10.13
N ALA A 131 -2.17 -7.01 9.35
CA ALA A 131 -1.28 -6.09 8.67
C ALA A 131 -0.71 -5.06 9.64
N THR A 132 0.60 -4.85 9.58
CA THR A 132 1.25 -3.72 10.24
C THR A 132 0.93 -2.42 9.49
N ARG A 133 1.01 -2.47 8.15
CA ARG A 133 0.77 -1.32 7.28
C ARG A 133 -0.07 -1.70 6.06
N VAL A 134 -0.96 -0.79 5.67
CA VAL A 134 -1.67 -0.87 4.39
C VAL A 134 -1.41 0.39 3.55
N ALA A 135 -1.49 0.28 2.22
CA ALA A 135 -1.37 1.43 1.33
C ALA A 135 -2.32 1.39 0.12
N LEU A 136 -2.80 2.56 -0.29
CA LEU A 136 -3.41 2.77 -1.59
C LEU A 136 -2.41 3.50 -2.49
N VAL A 137 -1.90 2.80 -3.51
CA VAL A 137 -1.06 3.38 -4.55
C VAL A 137 -1.98 3.92 -5.65
N LEU A 138 -2.15 5.24 -5.69
CA LEU A 138 -3.11 5.91 -6.56
C LEU A 138 -2.41 6.49 -7.79
N PHE A 139 -2.47 5.80 -8.91
CA PHE A 139 -1.97 6.28 -10.20
C PHE A 139 -2.89 7.38 -10.77
N ILE A 140 -2.31 8.54 -11.08
CA ILE A 140 -3.00 9.71 -11.63
C ILE A 140 -2.30 10.07 -12.94
N ARG A 141 -2.94 9.76 -14.07
CA ARG A 141 -2.43 10.06 -15.41
C ARG A 141 -3.41 10.94 -16.17
N ASP A 142 -2.89 11.75 -17.09
CA ASP A 142 -3.69 12.50 -18.08
C ASP A 142 -4.76 13.45 -17.50
N ILE A 143 -4.57 13.89 -16.24
CA ILE A 143 -5.48 14.82 -15.55
C ILE A 143 -4.81 16.18 -15.36
N LYS A 144 -5.55 17.25 -15.70
CA LYS A 144 -5.07 18.64 -15.57
C LYS A 144 -4.99 19.10 -14.11
N ASP A 145 -5.95 18.70 -13.29
CA ASP A 145 -6.06 19.12 -11.89
C ASP A 145 -5.79 17.93 -10.95
N VAL A 146 -4.50 17.63 -10.78
CA VAL A 146 -4.00 16.54 -9.93
C VAL A 146 -4.35 16.80 -8.46
N THR A 147 -4.25 18.04 -8.00
CA THR A 147 -4.58 18.45 -6.63
C THR A 147 -6.00 18.07 -6.28
N LYS A 148 -6.97 18.40 -7.14
CA LYS A 148 -8.37 18.04 -6.93
C LYS A 148 -8.63 16.54 -6.90
N ALA A 149 -7.91 15.75 -7.69
CA ALA A 149 -8.01 14.30 -7.65
C ALA A 149 -7.52 13.75 -6.29
N ILE A 150 -6.37 14.23 -5.82
CA ILE A 150 -5.82 13.84 -4.52
C ILE A 150 -6.75 14.28 -3.38
N ASP A 151 -7.23 15.52 -3.38
CA ASP A 151 -8.10 16.03 -2.31
C ASP A 151 -9.44 15.26 -2.23
N LYS A 152 -9.99 14.86 -3.37
CA LYS A 152 -11.16 13.97 -3.42
C LYS A 152 -10.86 12.58 -2.87
N ALA A 153 -9.69 12.00 -3.19
CA ALA A 153 -9.25 10.73 -2.62
C ALA A 153 -9.11 10.83 -1.09
N ARG A 154 -8.48 11.90 -0.59
CA ARG A 154 -8.37 12.20 0.84
C ARG A 154 -9.74 12.31 1.51
N ALA A 155 -10.67 13.06 0.91
CA ALA A 155 -12.02 13.22 1.43
C ALA A 155 -12.76 11.88 1.57
N VAL A 156 -12.59 10.95 0.62
CA VAL A 156 -13.15 9.60 0.71
C VAL A 156 -12.58 8.82 1.89
N ILE A 157 -11.26 8.90 2.15
CA ILE A 157 -10.65 8.24 3.31
C ILE A 157 -11.13 8.87 4.62
N VAL A 158 -11.17 10.21 4.68
CA VAL A 158 -11.60 10.94 5.88
C VAL A 158 -13.06 10.66 6.23
N ALA A 159 -13.92 10.47 5.22
CA ALA A 159 -15.32 10.11 5.41
C ALA A 159 -15.54 8.63 5.78
N HIS A 160 -14.49 7.80 5.76
CA HIS A 160 -14.63 6.36 5.93
C HIS A 160 -15.00 6.00 7.39
N PRO A 161 -16.03 5.17 7.64
CA PRO A 161 -16.54 4.89 9.01
C PRO A 161 -15.53 4.28 9.99
N ARG A 162 -14.48 3.64 9.46
CA ARG A 162 -13.41 3.02 10.26
C ARG A 162 -12.25 3.98 10.59
N LEU A 163 -12.28 5.22 10.12
CA LEU A 163 -11.23 6.20 10.44
C LEU A 163 -11.18 6.45 11.95
N VAL A 164 -9.97 6.46 12.50
CA VAL A 164 -9.66 6.79 13.89
C VAL A 164 -8.94 8.13 13.98
N GLU A 165 -7.96 8.34 13.10
CA GLU A 165 -7.08 9.51 13.14
C GLU A 165 -6.58 9.85 11.72
N ASP A 166 -6.61 11.12 11.35
CA ASP A 166 -5.84 11.66 10.23
C ASP A 166 -4.52 12.23 10.78
N LYS A 167 -3.39 11.62 10.41
CA LYS A 167 -2.06 12.05 10.87
C LYS A 167 -1.44 13.10 9.96
N GLY A 168 -2.15 13.50 8.90
CA GLY A 168 -1.65 14.37 7.85
C GLY A 168 -0.63 13.67 6.92
N LYS A 169 -0.20 14.40 5.89
CA LYS A 169 0.78 13.91 4.88
C LYS A 169 0.39 12.55 4.28
N ASP A 170 -0.90 12.36 4.02
CA ASP A 170 -1.45 11.16 3.41
C ASP A 170 -1.29 9.89 4.26
N VAL A 171 -1.30 10.03 5.59
CA VAL A 171 -1.23 8.94 6.57
C VAL A 171 -2.45 8.95 7.49
N TYR A 172 -3.14 7.82 7.57
CA TYR A 172 -4.38 7.66 8.32
C TYR A 172 -4.31 6.44 9.24
N ARG A 173 -5.06 6.45 10.33
CA ARG A 173 -5.27 5.26 11.19
C ARG A 173 -6.70 4.82 11.09
N LEU A 174 -6.92 3.53 10.82
CA LEU A 174 -8.24 2.93 10.71
C LEU A 174 -8.36 1.69 11.58
N ARG A 175 -9.58 1.39 12.04
CA ARG A 175 -9.87 0.11 12.71
C ARG A 175 -9.86 -1.03 11.70
N ALA A 176 -9.29 -2.18 12.08
CA ALA A 176 -9.41 -3.38 11.27
C ALA A 176 -10.87 -3.89 11.24
N GLN A 177 -11.22 -4.67 10.21
CA GLN A 177 -12.62 -5.12 10.00
C GLN A 177 -13.10 -6.09 11.09
N HIS A 178 -12.26 -7.06 11.47
CA HIS A 178 -12.63 -8.17 12.35
C HIS A 178 -12.12 -8.02 13.79
N ASP A 179 -11.28 -7.02 14.03
CA ASP A 179 -10.73 -6.69 15.35
C ASP A 179 -10.77 -5.17 15.52
N HIS A 180 -11.75 -4.69 16.30
CA HIS A 180 -11.96 -3.26 16.51
C HIS A 180 -10.92 -2.63 17.45
N GLU A 181 -10.15 -3.45 18.19
CA GLU A 181 -9.03 -3.00 19.02
C GLU A 181 -7.76 -2.83 18.18
N GLN A 182 -7.64 -3.58 17.09
CA GLN A 182 -6.54 -3.45 16.15
C GLN A 182 -6.69 -2.20 15.27
N ILE A 183 -5.65 -1.36 15.31
CA ILE A 183 -5.52 -0.18 14.45
C ILE A 183 -4.49 -0.48 13.37
N VAL A 184 -4.84 -0.21 12.11
CA VAL A 184 -3.94 -0.28 10.98
C VAL A 184 -3.59 1.12 10.50
N THR A 185 -2.35 1.31 10.06
CA THR A 185 -1.93 2.55 9.41
C THR A 185 -2.12 2.42 7.90
N LEU A 186 -2.85 3.36 7.29
CA LEU A 186 -3.06 3.46 5.86
C LEU A 186 -2.22 4.62 5.28
N ASN A 187 -1.42 4.33 4.27
CA ASN A 187 -0.76 5.34 3.44
C ASN A 187 -1.55 5.54 2.14
N LEU A 188 -1.93 6.77 1.82
CA LEU A 188 -2.28 7.15 0.46
C LEU A 188 -0.99 7.57 -0.26
N ILE A 189 -0.68 6.96 -1.40
CA ILE A 189 0.53 7.24 -2.17
C ILE A 189 0.11 7.65 -3.59
N PRO A 190 -0.07 8.96 -3.85
CA PRO A 190 -0.31 9.44 -5.21
C PRO A 190 0.91 9.19 -6.09
N VAL A 191 0.68 8.60 -7.27
CA VAL A 191 1.68 8.38 -8.31
C VAL A 191 1.26 9.15 -9.55
N VAL A 192 1.87 10.32 -9.76
CA VAL A 192 1.47 11.22 -10.83
C VAL A 192 2.27 10.93 -12.10
N ILE A 193 1.58 10.71 -13.21
CA ILE A 193 2.19 10.45 -14.51
C ILE A 193 1.78 11.60 -15.43
N PRO A 194 2.60 12.67 -15.50
CA PRO A 194 2.25 13.83 -16.30
C PRO A 194 2.18 13.46 -17.78
N LYS A 195 1.37 14.20 -18.54
CA LYS A 195 1.30 14.03 -19.99
C LYS A 195 2.71 14.26 -20.57
N PRO A 196 3.18 13.47 -21.56
CA PRO A 196 4.47 13.74 -22.18
C PRO A 196 4.42 15.13 -22.82
N GLU A 197 5.48 15.90 -22.67
CA GLU A 197 5.64 17.07 -23.52
C GLU A 197 5.70 16.57 -24.97
N GLY A 198 4.91 17.17 -25.87
CA GLY A 198 5.01 16.86 -27.30
C GLY A 198 6.44 17.11 -27.78
N PRO A 199 6.86 16.57 -28.94
CA PRO A 199 8.19 16.87 -29.46
C PRO A 199 8.36 18.39 -29.48
N THR A 200 9.36 18.89 -28.75
CA THR A 200 9.77 20.28 -28.84
C THR A 200 10.06 20.51 -30.32
N GLY A 201 9.19 21.26 -30.99
CA GLY A 201 9.35 21.52 -32.41
C GLY A 201 10.76 22.05 -32.61
N ALA A 202 11.59 21.28 -33.32
CA ALA A 202 12.78 21.83 -33.91
C ALA A 202 12.28 22.98 -34.79
N ALA A 203 12.60 24.20 -34.38
CA ALA A 203 12.31 25.38 -35.18
C ALA A 203 12.89 25.14 -36.58
N SER A 204 11.98 25.13 -37.55
CA SER A 204 12.26 25.21 -38.99
C SER A 204 13.03 26.47 -39.32
#